data_AF-A0A4V1UPG6-F1
#
_entry.id   AF-A0A4V1UPG6-F1
#
_cell.length_a   1.000
_cell.length_b   1.000
_cell.length_c   1.000
_cell.angle_alpha   90.00
_cell.angle_beta   90.00
_cell.angle_gamma   90.00
#
_symmetry.space_group_name_H-M   'P 1'
#
loop_
_entity.id
_entity.type
_entity.pdbx_description
1 polymer ?
#
loop_
_entity_poly.entity_id
_entity_poly.type
_entity_poly.pdbx_seq_one_letter_code
_entity_poly.pdbx_strand_id
1 'polypeptide(L)'
;VSMVVQGAVSEADRHNIRGERISVDTMPVVGEARIAEAVRAVGRLPRVAALVLAGSLMGGEVTRAVRDLQARGIPVVCLNMAGSVPDAADLVVTDPVQAGVMAVMAIAETAKFDLARVRGRRF
;
A
#
# COMPACT_ATOMS: atom_id res chain seq x y z
N VAL A 1 3.85 -3.21 10.55
CA VAL A 1 4.60 -2.79 9.33
C VAL A 1 5.63 -3.83 8.91
N SER A 2 6.51 -4.32 9.78
CA SER A 2 7.63 -5.23 9.42
C SER A 2 7.27 -6.45 8.56
N MET A 3 6.14 -7.11 8.82
CA MET A 3 5.71 -8.27 8.02
C MET A 3 5.40 -7.90 6.56
N VAL A 4 4.84 -6.71 6.32
CA VAL A 4 4.61 -6.18 4.95
C VAL A 4 5.95 -5.91 4.27
N VAL A 5 6.89 -5.33 5.01
CA VAL A 5 8.24 -5.04 4.50
C VAL A 5 8.94 -6.31 4.05
N GLN A 6 8.83 -7.39 4.83
CA GLN A 6 9.42 -8.68 4.47
C GLN A 6 8.94 -9.16 3.10
N GLY A 7 7.62 -9.13 2.84
CA GLY A 7 7.06 -9.52 1.55
C GLY A 7 7.45 -8.59 0.42
N ALA A 8 7.35 -7.27 0.65
CA ALA A 8 7.69 -6.27 -0.35
C ALA A 8 9.17 -6.31 -0.74
N VAL A 9 10.09 -6.39 0.22
CA VAL A 9 11.54 -6.46 -0.06
C VAL A 9 11.87 -7.74 -0.82
N SER A 10 11.31 -8.88 -0.40
CA SER A 10 11.55 -10.15 -1.09
C SER A 10 11.09 -10.14 -2.54
N GLU A 11 9.96 -9.50 -2.84
CA GLU A 11 9.45 -9.42 -4.21
C GLU A 11 10.21 -8.36 -5.02
N ALA A 12 10.50 -7.21 -4.42
CA ALA A 12 11.28 -6.15 -5.07
C ALA A 12 12.66 -6.66 -5.51
N ASP A 13 13.32 -7.49 -4.70
CA ASP A 13 14.61 -8.09 -5.04
C ASP A 13 14.54 -8.93 -6.33
N ARG A 14 13.50 -9.77 -6.48
CA ARG A 14 13.30 -10.59 -7.68
C ARG A 14 13.11 -9.75 -8.95
N HIS A 15 12.38 -8.65 -8.82
CA HIS A 15 12.15 -7.71 -9.92
C HIS A 15 13.41 -6.90 -10.25
N ASN A 16 14.14 -6.46 -9.22
CA ASN A 16 15.35 -5.66 -9.36
C ASN A 16 16.49 -6.42 -10.07
N ILE A 17 16.63 -7.72 -9.82
CA ILE A 17 17.61 -8.57 -10.53
C ILE A 17 17.34 -8.62 -12.04
N ARG A 18 16.10 -8.36 -12.48
CA ARG A 18 15.69 -8.35 -13.89
C ARG A 18 15.74 -6.96 -14.54
N GLY A 19 16.27 -5.96 -13.83
CA GLY A 19 16.49 -4.61 -14.35
C GLY A 19 15.54 -3.54 -13.82
N GLU A 20 14.52 -3.90 -13.05
CA GLU A 20 13.65 -2.92 -12.38
C GLU A 20 14.37 -2.21 -11.22
N ARG A 21 13.77 -1.13 -10.71
CA ARG A 21 14.32 -0.33 -9.60
C ARG A 21 13.22 0.03 -8.60
N ILE A 22 12.88 -0.94 -7.77
CA ILE A 22 11.85 -0.85 -6.74
C ILE A 22 12.54 -0.75 -5.36
N SER A 23 12.20 0.28 -4.60
CA SER A 23 12.60 0.47 -3.21
C SER A 23 11.38 0.39 -2.29
N VAL A 24 11.59 -0.02 -1.04
CA VAL A 24 10.54 -0.14 -0.02
C VAL A 24 10.86 0.80 1.13
N ASP A 25 10.15 1.93 1.19
CA ASP A 25 10.31 2.94 2.23
C ASP A 25 9.22 2.75 3.30
N THR A 26 9.58 2.89 4.58
CA THR A 26 8.66 2.56 5.68
C THR A 26 8.80 3.56 6.81
N MET A 27 7.68 3.86 7.49
CA MET A 27 7.64 4.73 8.65
C MET A 27 6.60 4.22 9.64
N PRO A 28 6.97 3.90 10.90
CA PRO A 28 6.00 3.58 11.93
C PRO A 28 5.33 4.85 12.43
N VAL A 29 4.01 4.95 12.29
CA VAL A 29 3.21 6.07 12.77
C VAL A 29 1.89 5.57 13.35
N VAL A 30 1.44 6.19 14.44
CA VAL A 30 0.20 5.85 15.15
C VAL A 30 -0.61 7.12 15.42
N GLY A 31 -1.92 6.95 15.61
CA GLY A 31 -2.88 8.03 15.84
C GLY A 31 -3.47 8.57 14.53
N GLU A 32 -4.79 8.74 14.51
CA GLU A 32 -5.57 9.06 13.30
C GLU A 32 -5.04 10.29 12.56
N ALA A 33 -4.86 11.42 13.28
CA ALA A 33 -4.39 12.67 12.69
C ALA A 33 -3.00 12.55 12.07
N ARG A 34 -2.05 11.91 12.77
CA ARG A 34 -0.67 11.73 12.30
C ARG A 34 -0.59 10.77 11.12
N ILE A 35 -1.39 9.70 11.14
CA ILE A 35 -1.49 8.78 10.01
C ILE A 35 -2.09 9.52 8.80
N ALA A 36 -3.18 10.26 8.97
CA ALA A 36 -3.81 11.01 7.89
C ALA A 36 -2.86 12.06 7.27
N GLU A 37 -2.10 12.77 8.10
CA GLU A 37 -1.05 13.69 7.65
C GLU A 37 0.03 12.96 6.83
N ALA A 38 0.54 11.84 7.34
CA ALA A 38 1.52 11.03 6.63
C ALA A 38 0.99 10.54 5.28
N VAL A 39 -0.24 10.04 5.21
CA VAL A 39 -0.88 9.59 3.95
C VAL A 39 -0.98 10.74 2.95
N ARG A 40 -1.36 11.95 3.38
CA ARG A 40 -1.39 13.11 2.49
C ARG A 40 0.01 13.53 2.00
N ALA A 41 1.02 13.40 2.86
CA ALA A 41 2.41 13.71 2.50
C ALA A 41 2.96 12.74 1.44
N VAL A 42 2.51 11.48 1.42
CA VAL A 42 2.89 10.49 0.40
C VAL A 42 2.63 11.02 -1.02
N GLY A 43 1.52 11.73 -1.23
CA GLY A 43 1.18 12.33 -2.53
C GLY A 43 2.12 13.44 -3.04
N ARG A 44 3.21 13.73 -2.31
CA ARG A 44 4.28 14.67 -2.67
C ARG A 44 5.64 13.98 -2.80
N LEU A 45 5.75 12.68 -2.50
CA LEU A 45 7.00 11.95 -2.57
C LEU A 45 7.36 11.64 -4.02
N PRO A 46 8.60 11.93 -4.47
CA PRO A 46 9.02 11.60 -5.82
C PRO A 46 9.07 10.08 -6.00
N ARG A 47 8.59 9.59 -7.15
CA ARG A 47 8.61 8.17 -7.55
C ARG A 47 7.73 7.24 -6.70
N VAL A 48 6.85 7.75 -5.84
CA VAL A 48 5.90 6.88 -5.16
C VAL A 48 4.95 6.23 -6.17
N ALA A 49 4.82 4.92 -6.10
CA ALA A 49 3.98 4.15 -7.02
C ALA A 49 2.84 3.41 -6.31
N ALA A 50 2.93 3.17 -5.00
CA ALA A 50 1.88 2.57 -4.18
C ALA A 50 2.07 2.91 -2.70
N LEU A 51 1.01 2.81 -1.91
CA LEU A 51 1.04 2.89 -0.45
C LEU A 51 0.43 1.62 0.16
N VAL A 52 1.07 1.10 1.22
CA VAL A 52 0.49 0.02 2.04
C VAL A 52 0.20 0.52 3.46
N LEU A 53 -1.07 0.44 3.88
CA LEU A 53 -1.49 0.74 5.25
C LEU A 53 -1.55 -0.54 6.09
N ALA A 54 -0.69 -0.61 7.10
CA ALA A 54 -0.52 -1.80 7.94
C ALA A 54 -0.82 -1.49 9.41
N GLY A 55 -2.02 -1.85 9.86
CA GLY A 55 -2.47 -1.74 11.25
C GLY A 55 -3.70 -2.60 11.50
N SER A 56 -4.22 -2.55 12.74
CA SER A 56 -5.41 -3.29 13.17
C SER A 56 -6.70 -2.47 13.16
N LEU A 57 -6.60 -1.14 13.18
CA LEU A 57 -7.72 -0.21 13.12
C LEU A 57 -7.28 1.11 12.47
N MET A 58 -7.93 1.49 11.37
CA MET A 58 -7.78 2.82 10.76
C MET A 58 -9.10 3.28 10.14
N GLY A 59 -9.44 4.55 10.32
CA GLY A 59 -10.67 5.14 9.80
C GLY A 59 -10.66 6.67 9.83
N GLY A 60 -11.83 7.28 9.73
CA GLY A 60 -12.00 8.72 9.90
C GLY A 60 -11.20 9.54 8.89
N GLU A 61 -10.34 10.44 9.38
CA GLU A 61 -9.49 11.28 8.55
C GLU A 61 -8.51 10.49 7.69
N VAL A 62 -8.09 9.29 8.13
CA VAL A 62 -7.24 8.41 7.31
C VAL A 62 -7.98 7.97 6.06
N THR A 63 -9.26 7.63 6.17
CA THR A 63 -10.10 7.24 5.02
C THR A 63 -10.24 8.38 4.01
N ARG A 64 -10.38 9.63 4.47
CA ARG A 64 -10.40 10.79 3.57
C ARG A 64 -9.06 10.96 2.87
N ALA A 65 -7.95 10.89 3.62
CA ALA A 65 -6.61 11.00 3.07
C ALA A 65 -6.30 9.90 2.03
N VAL A 66 -6.79 8.67 2.23
CA VAL A 66 -6.68 7.58 1.25
C VAL A 66 -7.35 7.95 -0.06
N ARG A 67 -8.59 8.47 -0.02
CA ARG A 67 -9.30 8.90 -1.23
C ARG A 67 -8.60 10.06 -1.94
N ASP A 68 -8.09 11.03 -1.18
CA ASP A 68 -7.30 12.14 -1.72
C ASP A 68 -6.03 11.64 -2.45
N LEU A 69 -5.41 10.60 -1.90
CA LEU A 69 -4.20 9.98 -2.47
C LEU A 69 -4.52 9.18 -3.75
N GLN A 70 -5.61 8.42 -3.75
CA GLN A 70 -6.11 7.70 -4.92
C GLN A 70 -6.49 8.64 -6.06
N ALA A 71 -7.05 9.81 -5.75
CA ALA A 71 -7.36 10.84 -6.75
C ALA A 71 -6.11 11.38 -7.45
N ARG A 72 -4.91 11.19 -6.86
CA ARG A 72 -3.61 11.51 -7.48
C ARG A 72 -3.02 10.33 -8.27
N GLY A 73 -3.75 9.23 -8.40
CA GLY A 73 -3.31 8.03 -9.12
C GLY A 73 -2.41 7.10 -8.31
N ILE A 74 -2.27 7.30 -6.99
CA ILE A 74 -1.45 6.44 -6.14
C ILE A 74 -2.36 5.37 -5.49
N PRO A 75 -2.21 4.09 -5.88
CA PRO A 75 -3.00 3.00 -5.32
C PRO A 75 -2.67 2.75 -3.84
N VAL A 76 -3.69 2.36 -3.09
CA VAL A 76 -3.61 2.04 -1.66
C VAL A 76 -4.01 0.60 -1.42
N VAL A 77 -3.07 -0.20 -0.90
CA VAL A 77 -3.32 -1.52 -0.34
C VAL A 77 -3.45 -1.37 1.16
N CYS A 78 -4.37 -2.11 1.80
CA CYS A 78 -4.43 -2.15 3.25
C CYS A 78 -4.54 -3.58 3.78
N LEU A 79 -4.18 -3.77 5.05
CA LEU A 79 -4.50 -5.01 5.74
C LEU A 79 -6.00 -5.13 5.99
N ASN A 80 -6.48 -6.36 6.16
CA ASN A 80 -7.82 -6.61 6.67
C ASN A 80 -7.90 -6.17 8.14
N MET A 81 -8.36 -4.95 8.37
CA MET A 81 -8.34 -4.24 9.64
C MET A 81 -9.73 -3.70 10.00
N ALA A 82 -9.93 -3.28 11.25
CA ALA A 82 -11.14 -2.57 11.64
C ALA A 82 -11.15 -1.12 11.13
N GLY A 83 -12.33 -0.50 11.12
CA GLY A 83 -12.53 0.89 10.70
C GLY A 83 -12.87 1.02 9.22
N SER A 84 -12.86 2.27 8.72
CA SER A 84 -13.37 2.62 7.38
C SER A 84 -12.30 2.66 6.28
N VAL A 85 -11.03 2.41 6.59
CA VAL A 85 -9.96 2.34 5.56
C VAL A 85 -10.14 1.16 4.59
N PRO A 86 -10.48 -0.07 5.02
CA PRO A 86 -10.71 -1.19 4.10
C PRO A 86 -11.77 -0.95 3.03
N ASP A 87 -12.76 -0.11 3.31
CA ASP A 87 -13.83 0.23 2.35
C ASP A 87 -13.39 1.29 1.32
N ALA A 88 -12.28 1.98 1.57
CA ALA A 88 -11.70 2.97 0.66
C ALA A 88 -10.46 2.47 -0.09
N ALA A 89 -9.75 1.46 0.43
CA ALA A 89 -8.56 0.92 -0.20
C ALA A 89 -8.85 0.26 -1.56
N ASP A 90 -7.86 0.25 -2.45
CA ASP A 90 -7.95 -0.43 -3.74
C ASP A 90 -7.94 -1.95 -3.60
N LEU A 91 -7.24 -2.45 -2.57
CA LEU A 91 -7.08 -3.87 -2.30
C LEU A 91 -6.95 -4.08 -0.78
N VAL A 92 -7.69 -5.07 -0.26
CA VAL A 92 -7.59 -5.50 1.13
C VAL A 92 -6.96 -6.89 1.17
N VAL A 93 -5.88 -7.05 1.93
CA VAL A 93 -5.16 -8.33 2.04
C VAL A 93 -5.01 -8.71 3.51
N THR A 94 -5.40 -9.94 3.85
CA THR A 94 -5.37 -10.41 5.24
C THR A 94 -3.96 -10.76 5.69
N ASP A 95 -3.20 -11.47 4.85
CA ASP A 95 -1.82 -11.81 5.15
C ASP A 95 -0.88 -10.61 4.90
N PRO A 96 -0.15 -10.13 5.91
CA PRO A 96 0.69 -8.96 5.74
C PRO A 96 1.87 -9.20 4.79
N VAL A 97 2.42 -10.41 4.72
CA VAL A 97 3.53 -10.71 3.79
C VAL A 97 3.03 -10.63 2.35
N GLN A 98 1.89 -11.25 2.06
CA GLN A 98 1.22 -11.19 0.77
C GLN A 98 0.86 -9.76 0.38
N ALA A 99 0.40 -8.93 1.33
CA ALA A 99 0.11 -7.53 1.06
C ALA A 99 1.33 -6.78 0.49
N GLY A 100 2.52 -7.05 1.05
CA GLY A 100 3.78 -6.50 0.55
C GLY A 100 4.16 -7.00 -0.84
N VAL A 101 4.03 -8.32 -1.06
CA VAL A 101 4.28 -8.95 -2.37
C VAL A 101 3.35 -8.36 -3.44
N MET A 102 2.05 -8.32 -3.18
CA MET A 102 1.06 -7.80 -4.12
C MET A 102 1.24 -6.31 -4.40
N ALA A 103 1.68 -5.51 -3.42
CA ALA A 103 1.98 -4.10 -3.63
C ALA A 103 3.15 -3.91 -4.62
N VAL A 104 4.19 -4.74 -4.53
CA VAL A 104 5.31 -4.70 -5.50
C VAL A 104 4.87 -5.20 -6.87
N MET A 105 4.15 -6.32 -6.92
CA MET A 105 3.63 -6.85 -8.18
C MET A 105 2.69 -5.86 -8.89
N ALA A 106 1.99 -4.99 -8.14
CA ALA A 106 1.11 -3.97 -8.70
C ALA A 106 1.84 -2.84 -9.43
N ILE A 107 3.09 -2.56 -9.06
CA ILE A 107 3.90 -1.47 -9.63
C ILE A 107 4.98 -1.98 -10.58
N ALA A 108 5.30 -3.27 -10.53
CA ALA A 108 6.35 -3.86 -11.32
C ALA A 108 5.93 -4.02 -12.79
N GLU A 109 6.75 -3.54 -13.72
CA GLU A 109 6.45 -3.60 -15.16
C GLU A 109 6.54 -5.03 -15.72
N THR A 110 7.36 -5.90 -15.09
CA THR A 110 7.51 -7.29 -15.53
C THR A 110 6.46 -8.23 -14.94
N ALA A 111 5.62 -7.75 -14.02
CA ALA A 111 4.54 -8.53 -13.45
C ALA A 111 3.29 -8.51 -14.35
N LYS A 112 2.60 -9.66 -14.46
CA LYS A 112 1.28 -9.75 -15.13
C LYS A 112 0.12 -9.32 -14.21
N PHE A 113 0.42 -9.02 -12.95
CA PHE A 113 -0.58 -8.65 -11.98
C PHE A 113 -1.05 -7.22 -12.25
N ASP A 114 -2.36 -7.05 -12.28
CA ASP A 114 -3.01 -5.79 -12.58
C ASP A 114 -3.99 -5.48 -11.47
N LEU A 115 -3.65 -4.49 -10.64
CA LEU A 115 -4.46 -4.07 -9.51
C LEU A 115 -5.88 -3.67 -9.93
N ALA A 116 -6.05 -3.12 -11.13
CA ALA A 116 -7.36 -2.70 -11.62
C ALA A 116 -8.33 -3.89 -11.78
N ARG A 117 -7.82 -5.10 -12.07
CA ARG A 117 -8.64 -6.32 -12.22
C ARG A 117 -9.13 -6.90 -10.90
N VAL A 118 -8.47 -6.55 -9.80
CA VAL A 118 -8.79 -7.04 -8.46
C VAL A 118 -9.23 -5.93 -7.51
N ARG A 119 -9.51 -4.73 -8.05
CA ARG A 119 -9.91 -3.58 -7.26
C ARG A 119 -11.19 -3.87 -6.47
N GLY A 120 -11.17 -3.53 -5.18
CA GLY A 120 -12.28 -3.77 -4.25
C GLY A 120 -12.42 -5.22 -3.78
N ARG A 121 -11.53 -6.14 -4.19
CA ARG A 121 -11.50 -7.51 -3.67
C ARG A 121 -10.76 -7.58 -2.34
N ARG A 122 -11.10 -8.62 -1.58
CA ARG A 122 -10.44 -8.99 -0.32
C ARG A 122 -9.80 -10.37 -0.49
N PHE A 123 -8.55 -10.52 -0.04
CA PHE A 123 -7.78 -11.77 -0.06
C PHE A 123 -7.32 -12.17 1.34
#